data_AF-A0A0S3UAN5-F1
#
_entry.id   AF-A0A0S3UAN5-F1
#
_cell.length_a   1.000
_cell.length_b   1.000
_cell.length_c   1.000
_cell.angle_alpha   90.00
_cell.angle_beta   90.00
_cell.angle_gamma   90.00
#
_symmetry.space_group_name_H-M   'P 1'
#
loop_
_entity.id
_entity.type
_entity.pdbx_description
1 polymer ?
#
loop_
_entity_poly.entity_id
_entity_poly.type
_entity_poly.pdbx_seq_one_letter_code
_entity_poly.pdbx_strand_id
1 'polypeptide(L)'
;MKKQFCSLGEVASMPIGSHCILELFGCPSTLLDDVGFIQEVVKEAVKRAKATLLKEISYQFEPFGVTALALLSESHISIHTWPESGYIAIDVFTCGEHTQPEQACLCFVEAFQASNHSLMTLHRGQFAPTIHSTIKHLEGDHLSSELEKITVKTSL
;
A
#
# COMPACT_ATOMS: atom_id res chain seq x y z
N MET A 1 -30.32 -15.40 30.43
CA MET A 1 -30.93 -16.24 29.36
C MET A 1 -30.97 -15.44 28.08
N LYS A 2 -30.55 -16.11 26.99
CA LYS A 2 -30.42 -15.74 25.57
C LYS A 2 -31.26 -14.57 25.05
N LYS A 3 -30.66 -13.79 24.14
CA LYS A 3 -30.92 -13.89 22.68
C LYS A 3 -29.80 -13.20 21.89
N GLN A 4 -28.83 -13.99 21.42
CA GLN A 4 -28.07 -13.65 20.22
C GLN A 4 -28.69 -14.48 19.09
N PHE A 5 -29.36 -13.80 18.18
CA PHE A 5 -29.81 -14.36 16.91
C PHE A 5 -29.00 -13.65 15.84
N CYS A 6 -28.10 -14.38 15.19
CA CYS A 6 -27.75 -14.10 13.81
C CYS A 6 -27.93 -15.41 13.06
N SER A 7 -28.94 -15.45 12.20
CA SER A 7 -29.28 -16.61 11.37
C SER A 7 -28.54 -16.54 10.04
N LEU A 8 -28.08 -17.71 9.58
CA LEU A 8 -27.55 -18.03 8.25
C LEU A 8 -26.10 -17.56 7.95
N GLY A 9 -25.14 -18.41 8.34
CA GLY A 9 -24.17 -18.97 7.39
C GLY A 9 -22.98 -18.12 6.92
N GLU A 10 -22.69 -16.96 7.50
CA GLU A 10 -21.49 -16.19 7.15
C GLU A 10 -20.42 -16.40 8.22
N VAL A 11 -19.40 -17.22 7.90
CA VAL A 11 -18.21 -17.32 8.76
C VAL A 11 -17.45 -16.01 8.59
N ALA A 12 -17.64 -15.07 9.50
CA ALA A 12 -16.78 -13.89 9.59
C ALA A 12 -15.36 -14.39 9.90
N SER A 13 -14.51 -14.50 8.87
CA SER A 13 -13.10 -14.84 9.05
C SER A 13 -12.38 -13.61 9.57
N MET A 14 -11.49 -13.80 10.56
CA MET A 14 -10.61 -12.70 10.98
C MET A 14 -9.79 -12.24 9.77
N PRO A 15 -9.59 -10.93 9.59
CA PRO A 15 -8.80 -10.44 8.48
C PRO A 15 -7.35 -10.88 8.67
N ILE A 16 -6.72 -11.26 7.56
CA ILE A 16 -5.30 -11.63 7.48
C ILE A 16 -4.42 -10.43 7.84
N GLY A 17 -4.88 -9.22 7.49
CA GLY A 17 -4.18 -7.99 7.85
C GLY A 17 -5.03 -6.74 7.65
N SER A 18 -4.48 -5.60 8.06
CA SER A 18 -5.10 -4.29 7.95
C SER A 18 -4.29 -3.42 7.01
N HIS A 19 -4.94 -2.85 6.00
CA HIS A 19 -4.32 -2.02 4.99
C HIS A 19 -4.87 -0.60 5.08
N CYS A 20 -4.06 0.30 5.62
CA CYS A 20 -4.35 1.71 5.72
C CYS A 20 -3.91 2.43 4.45
N ILE A 21 -4.83 3.15 3.81
CA ILE A 21 -4.59 4.07 2.71
C ILE A 21 -4.62 5.47 3.31
N LEU A 22 -3.45 6.11 3.36
CA LEU A 22 -3.23 7.40 3.99
C LEU A 22 -2.85 8.44 2.93
N GLU A 23 -3.64 9.50 2.89
CA GLU A 23 -3.46 10.65 2.01
C GLU A 23 -3.06 11.84 2.89
N LEU A 24 -1.92 12.48 2.63
CA LEU A 24 -1.52 13.70 3.36
C LEU A 24 -1.43 14.90 2.42
N PHE A 25 -1.85 16.06 2.91
CA PHE A 25 -1.94 17.30 2.15
C PHE A 25 -1.30 18.49 2.89
N GLY A 26 -0.73 19.41 2.11
CA GLY A 26 -0.09 20.62 2.61
C GLY A 26 1.18 20.32 3.40
N CYS A 27 1.92 19.28 3.00
CA CYS A 27 3.24 18.97 3.55
C CYS A 27 4.29 19.93 2.97
N PRO A 28 5.32 20.33 3.76
CA PRO A 28 6.44 21.12 3.23
C PRO A 28 7.17 20.39 2.10
N SER A 29 7.33 21.03 0.94
CA SER A 29 7.97 20.42 -0.24
C SER A 29 9.39 19.92 0.05
N THR A 30 10.13 20.59 0.94
CA THR A 30 11.48 20.20 1.35
C THR A 30 11.53 18.83 2.04
N LEU A 31 10.45 18.42 2.73
CA LEU A 31 10.36 17.09 3.36
C LEU A 31 9.93 16.02 2.35
N LEU A 32 9.19 16.42 1.33
CA LEU A 32 8.71 15.52 0.27
C LEU A 32 9.80 15.21 -0.77
N ASP A 33 10.84 16.04 -0.85
CA ASP A 33 11.94 15.91 -1.81
C ASP A 33 13.27 15.49 -1.15
N ASP A 34 13.20 14.88 0.04
CA ASP A 34 14.36 14.39 0.77
C ASP A 34 14.24 12.88 0.99
N VAL A 35 14.86 12.11 0.09
CA VAL A 35 14.88 10.65 0.19
C VAL A 35 15.47 10.16 1.52
N GLY A 36 16.50 10.83 2.06
CA GLY A 36 17.14 10.43 3.32
C GLY A 36 16.19 10.59 4.51
N PHE A 37 15.49 11.72 4.57
CA PHE A 37 14.45 11.95 5.56
C PHE A 37 13.35 10.88 5.46
N ILE A 38 12.84 10.59 4.26
CA ILE A 38 11.76 9.62 4.04
C ILE A 38 12.19 8.22 4.52
N GLN A 39 13.43 7.80 4.26
CA GLN A 39 13.96 6.52 4.74
C GLN A 39 13.95 6.42 6.26
N GLU A 40 14.35 7.49 6.96
CA GLU A 40 14.33 7.51 8.42
C GLU A 40 12.91 7.48 8.99
N VAL A 41 11.98 8.22 8.38
CA VAL A 41 10.56 8.21 8.78
C VAL A 41 9.94 6.83 8.56
N VAL A 42 10.25 6.15 7.45
CA VAL A 42 9.79 4.77 7.19
C VAL A 42 10.26 3.81 8.29
N LYS A 43 11.54 3.87 8.68
CA LYS A 43 12.08 2.99 9.73
C LYS A 43 11.38 3.22 11.08
N GLU A 44 11.15 4.49 11.44
CA GLU A 44 10.43 4.83 12.67
C GLU A 44 8.96 4.40 12.60
N ALA A 45 8.29 4.59 11.47
CA ALA A 45 6.91 4.14 11.26
C ALA A 45 6.79 2.61 11.41
N VAL A 46 7.70 1.83 10.83
CA VAL A 46 7.73 0.36 11.00
C VAL A 46 7.87 -0.03 12.47
N LYS A 47 8.75 0.64 13.21
CA LYS A 47 8.94 0.42 14.65
C LYS A 47 7.68 0.75 15.45
N ARG A 48 7.02 1.89 15.17
CA ARG A 48 5.75 2.27 15.84
C ARG A 48 4.63 1.29 15.53
N ALA A 49 4.56 0.78 14.31
CA ALA A 49 3.62 -0.25 13.91
C ALA A 49 3.94 -1.65 14.49
N LYS A 50 5.05 -1.81 15.21
CA LYS A 50 5.53 -3.10 15.73
C LYS A 50 5.68 -4.15 14.62
N ALA A 51 6.03 -3.70 13.42
CA ALA A 51 6.28 -4.56 12.28
C ALA A 51 7.78 -4.84 12.13
N THR A 52 8.11 -5.87 11.35
CA THR A 52 9.49 -6.26 11.07
C THR A 52 9.87 -5.81 9.67
N LEU A 53 10.83 -4.89 9.57
CA LEU A 53 11.42 -4.48 8.29
C LEU A 53 12.36 -5.57 7.77
N LEU A 54 12.12 -6.06 6.55
CA LEU A 54 13.00 -7.00 5.87
C LEU A 54 13.94 -6.29 4.89
N LYS A 55 13.40 -5.36 4.11
CA LYS A 55 14.15 -4.60 3.11
C LYS A 55 13.47 -3.28 2.84
N GLU A 56 14.25 -2.27 2.52
CA GLU A 56 13.79 -0.97 2.08
C GLU A 56 14.45 -0.64 0.73
N ILE A 57 13.68 -0.07 -0.19
CA ILE A 57 14.17 0.50 -1.44
C ILE A 57 13.53 1.88 -1.64
N SER A 58 14.29 2.82 -2.18
CA SER A 58 13.84 4.17 -2.45
C SER A 58 14.43 4.68 -3.75
N TYR A 59 13.74 5.64 -4.38
CA TYR A 59 14.17 6.29 -5.61
C TYR A 59 13.79 7.77 -5.55
N GLN A 60 14.80 8.63 -5.70
CA GLN A 60 14.66 10.08 -5.87
C GLN A 60 14.49 10.36 -7.37
N PHE A 61 13.40 11.04 -7.72
CA PHE A 61 13.11 11.48 -9.08
C PHE A 61 13.71 12.87 -9.35
N GLU A 62 13.88 13.14 -10.64
CA GLU A 62 14.24 14.44 -11.19
C GLU A 62 13.03 15.01 -11.95
N PRO A 63 12.67 16.29 -11.77
CA PRO A 63 13.36 17.29 -10.96
C PRO A 63 13.09 17.21 -9.44
N PHE A 64 12.09 16.43 -9.00
CA PHE A 64 11.74 16.29 -7.59
C PHE A 64 10.81 15.07 -7.37
N GLY A 65 10.69 14.68 -6.10
CA GLY A 65 9.78 13.64 -5.62
C GLY A 65 10.48 12.30 -5.36
N VAL A 66 9.88 11.50 -4.49
CA VAL A 66 10.42 10.23 -4.00
C VAL A 66 9.37 9.15 -4.07
N THR A 67 9.79 7.95 -4.46
CA THR A 67 9.07 6.71 -4.17
C THR A 67 9.89 5.86 -3.20
N ALA A 68 9.26 5.34 -2.15
CA ALA A 68 9.89 4.43 -1.20
C ALA A 68 8.98 3.22 -0.93
N LEU A 69 9.60 2.05 -0.74
CA LEU A 69 8.95 0.78 -0.43
C LEU A 69 9.70 0.08 0.69
N ALA A 70 8.99 -0.24 1.76
CA ALA A 70 9.46 -1.12 2.81
C ALA A 70 8.76 -2.47 2.72
N LEU A 71 9.53 -3.52 2.46
CA LEU A 71 9.10 -4.90 2.57
C LEU A 71 9.07 -5.29 4.04
N LEU A 72 7.89 -5.69 4.51
CA LEU A 72 7.68 -6.19 5.86
C LEU A 72 7.56 -7.71 5.85
N SER A 73 7.69 -8.34 7.02
CA SER A 73 7.30 -9.74 7.16
C SER A 73 5.81 -9.89 6.82
N GLU A 74 5.51 -10.41 5.62
CA GLU A 74 4.18 -10.72 5.09
C GLU A 74 3.33 -9.53 4.59
N SER A 75 3.91 -8.34 4.39
CA SER A 75 3.18 -7.14 3.95
C SER A 75 4.11 -6.02 3.45
N HIS A 76 3.68 -4.75 3.42
CA HIS A 76 4.51 -3.64 2.91
C HIS A 76 4.07 -2.26 3.41
N ILE A 77 4.97 -1.29 3.29
CA ILE A 77 4.64 0.13 3.24
C ILE A 77 5.10 0.68 1.89
N SER A 78 4.25 1.44 1.18
CA SER A 78 4.64 2.24 0.01
C SER A 78 4.39 3.72 0.25
N ILE A 79 5.27 4.55 -0.30
CA ILE A 79 5.21 6.01 -0.23
C ILE A 79 5.47 6.57 -1.62
N HIS A 80 4.64 7.52 -2.02
CA HIS A 80 4.83 8.33 -3.22
C HIS A 80 4.59 9.80 -2.89
N THR A 81 5.53 10.68 -3.24
CA THR A 81 5.43 12.11 -2.93
C THR A 81 5.32 12.96 -4.20
N TRP A 82 4.57 14.06 -4.12
CA TRP A 82 4.49 15.13 -5.10
C TRP A 82 4.79 16.48 -4.43
N PRO A 83 6.08 16.86 -4.31
CA PRO A 83 6.51 18.10 -3.65
C PRO A 83 5.82 19.36 -4.17
N GLU A 84 5.57 19.43 -5.48
CA GLU A 84 4.89 20.54 -6.17
C GLU A 84 3.44 20.74 -5.72
N SER A 85 2.81 19.68 -5.22
CA SER A 85 1.42 19.71 -4.73
C SER A 85 1.34 19.67 -3.20
N GLY A 86 2.47 19.56 -2.50
CA GLY A 86 2.51 19.34 -1.05
C GLY A 86 1.78 18.05 -0.65
N TYR A 87 1.81 17.03 -1.52
CA TYR A 87 0.99 15.82 -1.42
C TYR A 87 1.84 14.56 -1.30
N ILE A 88 1.33 13.57 -0.56
CA ILE A 88 1.94 12.26 -0.39
C ILE A 88 0.85 11.20 -0.23
N ALA A 89 1.02 10.11 -0.97
CA ALA A 89 0.21 8.90 -0.88
C ALA A 89 1.00 7.83 -0.13
N ILE A 90 0.40 7.23 0.89
CA ILE A 90 1.04 6.21 1.72
C ILE A 90 0.11 5.02 1.90
N ASP A 91 0.61 3.84 1.58
CA ASP A 91 -0.02 2.57 1.92
C ASP A 91 0.71 1.96 3.11
N VAL A 92 -0.01 1.63 4.17
CA VAL A 92 0.52 0.87 5.31
C VAL A 92 -0.27 -0.42 5.43
N PHE A 93 0.29 -1.50 4.89
CA PHE A 93 -0.27 -2.83 5.03
C PHE A 93 0.52 -3.61 6.07
N THR A 94 -0.15 -4.10 7.11
CA THR A 94 0.46 -5.02 8.08
C THR A 94 -0.40 -6.26 8.28
N CYS A 95 0.26 -7.37 8.64
CA CYS A 95 -0.37 -8.65 8.95
C CYS A 95 -0.13 -9.02 10.42
N GLY A 96 -1.09 -9.72 11.03
CA GLY A 96 -1.01 -10.19 12.41
C GLY A 96 -1.51 -9.19 13.47
N GLU A 97 -2.17 -9.73 14.50
CA GLU A 97 -2.87 -8.96 15.55
C GLU A 97 -1.98 -8.08 16.43
N HIS A 98 -0.67 -8.34 16.45
CA HIS A 98 0.29 -7.57 17.23
C HIS A 98 0.70 -6.24 16.57
N THR A 99 0.48 -6.12 15.26
CA THR A 99 0.85 -4.94 14.48
C THR A 99 -0.14 -3.79 14.69
N GLN A 100 0.33 -2.57 14.50
CA GLN A 100 -0.43 -1.34 14.77
C GLN A 100 -0.27 -0.35 13.61
N PRO A 101 -0.86 -0.63 12.42
CA PRO A 101 -0.64 0.17 11.23
C PRO A 101 -1.07 1.63 11.40
N GLU A 102 -2.07 1.91 12.23
CA GLU A 102 -2.50 3.27 12.56
C GLU A 102 -1.42 4.08 13.29
N GLN A 103 -0.52 3.41 14.03
CA GLN A 103 0.62 4.07 14.68
C GLN A 103 1.71 4.46 13.68
N ALA A 104 1.88 3.68 12.60
CA ALA A 104 2.70 4.11 11.46
C ALA A 104 2.06 5.30 10.74
N CYS A 105 0.74 5.27 10.50
CA CYS A 105 0.02 6.39 9.89
C CYS A 105 0.20 7.68 10.70
N LEU A 106 0.04 7.62 12.03
CA LEU A 106 0.27 8.78 12.90
C LEU A 106 1.71 9.28 12.82
N CYS A 107 2.69 8.37 12.78
CA CYS A 107 4.10 8.72 12.57
C CYS A 107 4.30 9.55 11.30
N PHE A 108 3.67 9.14 10.20
CA PHE A 108 3.78 9.85 8.93
C PHE A 108 3.11 11.22 8.98
N VAL A 109 1.91 11.34 9.54
CA VAL A 109 1.20 12.62 9.72
C VAL A 109 2.08 13.62 10.49
N GLU A 110 2.67 13.18 11.61
CA GLU A 110 3.55 14.01 12.45
C GLU A 110 4.84 14.40 11.72
N ALA A 111 5.52 13.43 11.10
CA ALA A 111 6.82 13.65 10.48
C ALA A 111 6.72 14.56 9.25
N PHE A 112 5.72 14.36 8.39
CA PHE A 112 5.52 15.17 7.18
C PHE A 112 4.84 16.51 7.45
N GLN A 113 4.47 16.80 8.71
CA GLN A 113 3.84 18.06 9.12
C GLN A 113 2.60 18.39 8.26
N ALA A 114 1.81 17.36 7.96
CA ALA A 114 0.65 17.49 7.10
C ALA A 114 -0.40 18.42 7.72
N SER A 115 -0.84 19.42 6.96
CA SER A 115 -1.91 20.32 7.39
C SER A 115 -3.30 19.64 7.41
N ASN A 116 -3.47 18.62 6.57
CA ASN A 116 -4.69 17.83 6.46
C ASN A 116 -4.36 16.39 6.04
N HIS A 117 -5.20 15.43 6.42
CA HIS A 117 -5.04 14.03 6.04
C HIS A 117 -6.38 13.32 5.87
N SER A 118 -6.39 12.25 5.08
CA SER A 118 -7.48 11.27 4.99
C SER A 118 -6.93 9.88 5.21
N LEU A 119 -7.62 9.07 6.01
CA LEU A 119 -7.24 7.69 6.31
C LEU A 119 -8.43 6.76 6.03
N MET A 120 -8.20 5.78 5.16
CA MET A 120 -9.13 4.68 4.91
C MET A 120 -8.48 3.36 5.32
N THR A 121 -9.19 2.54 6.10
CA THR A 121 -8.70 1.23 6.53
C THR A 121 -9.46 0.12 5.81
N LEU A 122 -8.72 -0.77 5.17
CA LEU A 122 -9.23 -1.94 4.46
C LEU A 122 -8.78 -3.21 5.17
N HIS A 123 -9.73 -4.03 5.60
CA HIS A 123 -9.43 -5.34 6.17
C HIS A 123 -9.22 -6.37 5.06
N ARG A 124 -8.03 -6.95 5.00
CA ARG A 124 -7.61 -7.88 3.93
C ARG A 124 -7.92 -9.31 4.36
N GLY A 125 -8.56 -10.10 3.49
CA GLY A 125 -8.87 -11.52 3.77
C GLY A 125 -10.12 -11.76 4.63
N GLN A 126 -10.94 -10.74 4.85
CA GLN A 126 -12.18 -10.85 5.64
C GLN A 126 -13.39 -11.35 4.83
N PHE A 127 -13.30 -11.37 3.51
CA PHE A 127 -14.36 -11.84 2.61
C PHE A 127 -13.80 -12.92 1.68
N ALA A 128 -14.44 -14.09 1.65
CA ALA A 128 -14.28 -14.99 0.52
C ALA A 128 -14.79 -14.23 -0.72
N PRO A 129 -14.01 -14.14 -1.81
CA PRO A 129 -14.44 -13.40 -2.98
C PRO A 129 -15.77 -13.99 -3.45
N THR A 130 -16.82 -13.16 -3.48
CA THR A 130 -17.90 -13.45 -4.42
C THR A 130 -17.25 -13.36 -5.79
N ILE A 131 -17.04 -14.49 -6.46
CA ILE A 131 -16.49 -14.50 -7.81
C ILE A 131 -17.50 -13.77 -8.70
N HIS A 132 -17.33 -12.45 -8.86
CA HIS A 132 -17.92 -11.74 -9.97
C HIS A 132 -17.13 -12.20 -11.19
N SER A 133 -17.81 -12.88 -12.11
CA SER A 133 -17.25 -13.43 -13.35
C SER A 133 -16.74 -12.36 -14.33
N THR A 134 -16.46 -11.14 -13.88
CA THR A 134 -16.24 -9.96 -14.73
C THR A 134 -14.79 -9.80 -15.20
N ILE A 135 -13.79 -10.39 -14.53
CA ILE A 135 -12.43 -10.51 -15.10
C ILE A 135 -12.34 -11.77 -15.95
N LYS A 136 -13.18 -11.86 -16.99
CA LYS A 136 -13.03 -12.77 -18.13
C LYS A 136 -13.01 -12.04 -19.47
N HIS A 137 -13.00 -10.71 -19.47
CA HIS A 137 -13.16 -9.90 -20.69
C HIS A 137 -12.01 -8.93 -20.97
N LEU A 138 -10.78 -9.29 -20.57
CA LEU A 138 -9.56 -8.61 -21.02
C LEU A 138 -8.60 -9.52 -21.80
N GLU A 139 -9.01 -10.76 -22.13
CA GLU A 139 -8.27 -11.67 -23.04
C GLU A 139 -8.99 -11.86 -24.39
N GLY A 140 -9.84 -10.92 -24.78
CA GLY A 140 -10.62 -11.02 -26.01
C GLY A 140 -10.80 -9.65 -26.62
N ASP A 141 -9.76 -9.15 -27.26
CA ASP A 141 -9.78 -8.50 -28.57
C ASP A 141 -8.43 -7.79 -28.77
N HIS A 142 -7.72 -8.16 -29.84
CA HIS A 142 -6.51 -7.49 -30.36
C HIS A 142 -5.10 -8.00 -29.99
N LEU A 143 -4.88 -9.30 -29.76
CA LEU A 143 -3.50 -9.87 -29.71
C LEU A 143 -3.28 -11.17 -30.49
N SER A 144 -4.21 -11.58 -31.37
CA SER A 144 -4.05 -12.82 -32.16
C SER A 144 -3.42 -12.64 -33.55
N SER A 145 -3.09 -11.41 -34.00
CA SER A 145 -2.51 -11.19 -35.34
C SER A 145 -1.07 -10.70 -35.36
N GLU A 146 -0.47 -10.31 -34.23
CA GLU A 146 0.93 -9.85 -34.17
C GLU A 146 1.90 -10.86 -33.54
N LEU A 147 1.45 -11.83 -32.75
CA LEU A 147 2.33 -12.82 -32.14
C LEU A 147 2.77 -13.96 -33.09
N GLU A 148 2.09 -14.18 -34.21
CA GLU A 148 2.58 -15.10 -35.26
C GLU A 148 3.73 -14.53 -36.11
N LYS A 149 4.03 -13.23 -36.00
CA LYS A 149 5.16 -12.60 -36.73
C LYS A 149 6.49 -12.65 -36.00
N ILE A 150 6.54 -13.10 -34.75
CA ILE A 150 7.77 -13.05 -33.92
C ILE A 150 8.37 -14.45 -33.64
N THR A 151 7.88 -15.51 -34.29
CA THR A 151 8.46 -16.88 -34.13
C THR A 151 9.42 -17.31 -35.24
N VAL A 152 9.84 -16.41 -36.14
CA VAL A 152 10.86 -16.74 -37.15
C VAL A 152 12.01 -15.75 -37.11
N LYS A 153 13.01 -16.01 -36.25
CA LYS A 153 14.47 -15.79 -36.47
C LYS A 153 15.28 -15.97 -35.18
N THR A 154 15.55 -17.22 -34.83
CA THR A 154 16.83 -17.60 -34.19
C THR A 154 17.23 -18.97 -34.72
N SER A 155 17.88 -18.95 -35.87
CA SER A 155 18.81 -19.98 -36.31
C SER A 155 19.98 -19.22 -36.90
N LEU A 156 21.05 -19.11 -36.12
CA LEU A 156 22.47 -19.10 -36.49
C LEU A 156 23.26 -19.30 -35.20
#